data_AF-A0A3L7W6T9-F1
#
_entry.id   AF-A0A3L7W6T9-F1
#
_cell.length_a   1.000
_cell.length_b   1.000
_cell.length_c   1.000
_cell.angle_alpha   90.00
_cell.angle_beta   90.00
_cell.angle_gamma   90.00
#
_symmetry.space_group_name_H-M   'P 1'
#
loop_
_entity.id
_entity.type
_entity.pdbx_description
1 polymer ?
#
loop_
_entity_poly.entity_id
_entity_poly.type
_entity_poly.pdbx_seq_one_letter_code
_entity_poly.pdbx_strand_id
1 'polypeptide(L)'
;MPRSERAADLGITIGRFPHGPRNAISDVSGVRVATETLIAGDGELLRGRGPIRTGVTAILPQALELMGHPLFAGTHRLNGNGEMTGLEWIRESGFLTTPICITNTHSV
;
A
#
# COMPACT_ATOMS: atom_id res chain seq x y z
N MET A 1 14.67 -5.54 8.13
CA MET A 1 14.54 -4.74 9.38
C MET A 1 13.67 -5.51 10.36
N PRO A 2 14.01 -5.55 11.66
CA PRO A 2 13.14 -6.14 12.67
C PRO A 2 11.80 -5.40 12.75
N ARG A 3 10.74 -6.12 13.12
CA ARG A 3 9.40 -5.54 13.29
C ARG A 3 9.44 -4.55 14.47
N SER A 4 9.10 -3.29 14.23
CA SER A 4 8.91 -2.30 15.31
C SER A 4 7.72 -2.68 16.20
N GLU A 5 7.71 -2.17 17.43
CA GLU A 5 6.57 -2.28 18.35
C GLU A 5 5.28 -1.76 17.69
N ARG A 6 4.17 -2.45 17.93
CA ARG A 6 2.83 -2.09 17.51
C ARG A 6 1.97 -1.77 18.73
N ALA A 7 0.83 -1.12 18.51
CA ALA A 7 -0.11 -0.77 19.58
C ALA A 7 -0.47 -1.95 20.50
N ALA A 8 -0.66 -3.15 19.95
CA ALA A 8 -0.95 -4.36 20.72
C ALA A 8 0.19 -4.79 21.66
N ASP A 9 1.46 -4.58 21.24
CA ASP A 9 2.62 -4.90 22.08
C ASP A 9 2.69 -3.96 23.30
N LEU A 10 2.06 -2.77 23.20
CA LEU A 10 1.95 -1.77 24.26
C LEU A 10 0.65 -1.92 25.10
N GLY A 11 -0.14 -2.98 24.88
CA GLY A 11 -1.42 -3.19 25.57
C GLY A 11 -2.56 -2.29 25.11
N ILE A 12 -2.40 -1.55 24.00
CA ILE A 12 -3.44 -0.69 23.45
C ILE A 12 -4.38 -1.54 22.59
N THR A 13 -5.66 -1.59 22.97
CA THR A 13 -6.71 -2.30 22.23
C THR A 13 -7.57 -1.33 21.44
N ILE A 14 -7.73 -1.56 20.14
CA ILE A 14 -8.55 -0.73 19.23
C ILE A 14 -9.64 -1.62 18.60
N GLY A 15 -10.90 -1.20 18.72
CA GLY A 15 -12.04 -1.95 18.18
C GLY A 15 -12.53 -3.06 19.11
N ARG A 16 -13.34 -3.98 18.58
CA ARG A 16 -14.02 -5.04 19.34
C ARG A 16 -13.65 -6.47 18.91
N PHE A 17 -12.93 -6.62 17.79
CA PHE A 17 -12.62 -7.91 17.18
C PHE A 17 -11.13 -8.24 17.35
N PRO A 18 -10.76 -9.52 17.48
CA PRO A 18 -9.36 -9.94 17.48
C PRO A 18 -8.72 -9.71 16.11
N HIS A 19 -7.42 -9.40 16.11
CA HIS A 19 -6.64 -9.33 14.87
C HIS A 19 -6.20 -10.73 14.40
N GLY A 20 -5.83 -10.84 13.12
CA GLY A 20 -5.22 -12.06 12.58
C GLY A 20 -3.81 -12.32 13.14
N PRO A 21 -3.19 -13.48 12.87
CA PRO A 21 -1.91 -13.87 13.47
C PRO A 21 -0.77 -12.90 13.21
N ARG A 22 -0.73 -12.29 12.02
CA ARG A 22 0.29 -11.29 11.67
C ARG A 22 -0.17 -9.87 11.97
N ASN A 23 -1.42 -9.64 12.36
CA ASN A 23 -2.05 -8.32 12.54
C ASN A 23 -1.69 -7.39 11.37
N ALA A 24 -1.91 -7.87 10.14
CA ALA A 24 -1.52 -7.20 8.90
C ALA A 24 -2.45 -7.59 7.75
N ILE A 25 -2.48 -6.79 6.67
CA ILE A 25 -3.30 -7.08 5.48
C ILE A 25 -2.97 -8.44 4.84
N SER A 26 -1.73 -8.91 5.00
CA SER A 26 -1.29 -10.22 4.51
C SER A 26 -1.90 -11.39 5.25
N ASP A 27 -2.64 -11.20 6.35
CA ASP A 27 -3.47 -12.25 6.96
C ASP A 27 -4.60 -12.71 6.02
N VAL A 28 -4.98 -11.90 5.02
CA VAL A 28 -5.85 -12.34 3.92
C VAL A 28 -5.07 -13.27 2.99
N SER A 29 -5.58 -14.49 2.79
CA SER A 29 -4.90 -15.50 1.97
C SER A 29 -4.61 -15.00 0.55
N GLY A 30 -3.41 -15.27 0.05
CA GLY A 30 -2.95 -14.82 -1.27
C GLY A 30 -2.42 -13.38 -1.31
N VAL A 31 -2.80 -12.51 -0.38
CA VAL A 31 -2.32 -11.11 -0.38
C VAL A 31 -0.85 -11.03 -0.01
N ARG A 32 -0.07 -10.32 -0.82
CA ARG A 32 1.36 -10.06 -0.60
C ARG A 32 1.64 -8.56 -0.63
N VAL A 33 2.63 -8.14 0.15
CA VAL A 33 3.09 -6.74 0.19
C VAL A 33 4.60 -6.71 0.04
N ALA A 34 5.09 -5.80 -0.78
CA ALA A 34 6.51 -5.50 -0.94
C ALA A 34 6.73 -4.00 -0.86
N THR A 35 7.88 -3.59 -0.34
CA THR A 35 8.27 -2.18 -0.23
C THR A 35 9.70 -2.02 -0.69
N GLU A 36 9.94 -1.03 -1.53
CA GLU A 36 11.27 -0.52 -1.87
C GLU A 36 11.43 0.85 -1.21
N THR A 37 12.50 1.01 -0.41
CA THR A 37 12.76 2.24 0.34
C THR A 37 14.06 2.87 -0.14
N LEU A 38 13.97 4.07 -0.69
CA LEU A 38 15.09 4.83 -1.21
C LEU A 38 15.51 5.92 -0.22
N ILE A 39 16.65 5.72 0.41
CA ILE A 39 17.28 6.66 1.36
C ILE A 39 18.72 6.90 0.89
N ALA A 40 19.00 8.12 0.43
CA ALA A 40 20.33 8.50 -0.02
C ALA A 40 20.60 10.01 0.13
N GLY A 41 21.86 10.37 0.40
CA GLY A 41 22.29 11.76 0.60
C GLY A 41 21.77 12.39 1.89
N ASP A 42 22.40 13.48 2.29
CA ASP A 42 22.13 14.25 3.50
C ASP A 42 22.37 15.76 3.25
N GLY A 43 21.97 16.62 4.18
CA GLY A 43 22.17 18.08 4.09
C GLY A 43 21.03 18.81 3.37
N GLU A 44 21.33 19.99 2.81
CA GLU A 44 20.35 20.86 2.18
C GLU A 44 19.71 20.23 0.93
N LEU A 45 18.45 20.60 0.67
CA LEU A 45 17.71 20.15 -0.51
C LEU A 45 18.30 20.75 -1.79
N LEU A 46 18.81 19.87 -2.65
CA LEU A 46 19.12 20.17 -4.05
C LEU A 46 18.07 19.52 -4.94
N ARG A 47 17.21 20.34 -5.55
CA ARG A 47 16.11 19.87 -6.42
C ARG A 47 16.65 18.97 -7.53
N GLY A 48 16.00 17.81 -7.71
CA GLY A 48 16.41 16.79 -8.68
C GLY A 48 17.61 15.92 -8.25
N ARG A 49 18.18 16.13 -7.06
CA ARG A 49 19.31 15.34 -6.55
C ARG A 49 19.07 14.70 -5.19
N GLY A 50 18.51 15.42 -4.22
CA GLY A 50 18.26 14.88 -2.89
C GLY A 50 18.35 15.93 -1.78
N PRO A 51 18.32 15.51 -0.50
CA PRO A 51 18.33 14.13 -0.04
C PRO A 51 17.11 13.33 -0.50
N ILE A 52 17.31 12.06 -0.87
CA ILE A 52 16.26 11.15 -1.34
C ILE A 52 15.68 10.45 -0.12
N ARG A 53 14.38 10.60 0.10
CA ARG A 53 13.60 9.90 1.13
C ARG A 53 12.23 9.54 0.55
N THR A 54 12.20 8.53 -0.32
CA THR A 54 11.00 8.09 -1.04
C THR A 54 10.97 6.57 -1.12
N GLY A 55 9.96 6.01 -1.77
CA GLY A 55 9.89 4.58 -2.04
C GLY A 55 8.63 4.23 -2.81
N VAL A 56 8.41 2.94 -2.98
CA VAL A 56 7.15 2.39 -3.49
C VAL A 56 6.73 1.23 -2.60
N THR A 57 5.43 1.14 -2.33
CA THR A 57 4.81 -0.06 -1.75
C THR A 57 3.91 -0.68 -2.79
N ALA A 58 4.09 -1.96 -3.09
CA ALA A 58 3.26 -2.75 -3.98
C ALA A 58 2.45 -3.77 -3.16
N ILE A 59 1.15 -3.83 -3.43
CA ILE A 59 0.23 -4.80 -2.86
C ILE A 59 -0.25 -5.68 -4.01
N LEU A 60 0.05 -6.96 -3.92
CA LEU A 60 -0.53 -7.97 -4.80
C LEU A 60 -1.77 -8.54 -4.09
N PRO A 61 -2.98 -8.29 -4.61
CA PRO A 61 -4.23 -8.61 -3.90
C PRO A 61 -4.65 -10.09 -4.00
N GLN A 62 -3.86 -10.94 -4.65
CA GLN A 62 -4.13 -12.37 -4.84
C GLN A 62 -2.84 -13.17 -5.01
N ALA A 63 -2.96 -14.49 -5.05
CA ALA A 63 -1.84 -15.39 -5.32
C ALA A 63 -1.18 -15.07 -6.67
N LEU A 64 0.14 -15.29 -6.76
CA LEU A 64 0.92 -14.92 -7.94
C LEU A 64 0.46 -15.70 -9.19
N GLU A 65 0.02 -16.93 -8.98
CA GLU A 65 -0.50 -17.85 -9.98
C GLU A 65 -1.84 -17.37 -10.57
N LEU A 66 -2.55 -16.48 -9.87
CA LEU A 66 -3.81 -15.88 -10.31
C LEU A 66 -3.62 -14.46 -10.88
N MET A 67 -2.39 -14.01 -11.09
CA MET A 67 -2.15 -12.68 -11.67
C MET A 67 -2.88 -12.50 -13.00
N GLY A 68 -3.55 -11.36 -13.15
CA GLY A 68 -4.36 -11.02 -14.32
C GLY A 68 -5.84 -11.43 -14.21
N HIS A 69 -6.21 -12.29 -13.25
CA HIS A 69 -7.62 -12.53 -12.96
C HIS A 69 -8.25 -11.30 -12.27
N PRO A 70 -9.44 -10.85 -12.73
CA PRO A 70 -10.11 -9.71 -12.13
C PRO A 70 -10.60 -10.04 -10.71
N LEU A 71 -10.46 -9.07 -9.81
CA LEU A 71 -10.98 -9.12 -8.44
C LEU A 71 -12.07 -8.08 -8.27
N PHE A 72 -13.16 -8.40 -7.59
CA PHE A 72 -14.15 -7.38 -7.25
C PHE A 72 -13.51 -6.27 -6.40
N ALA A 73 -13.78 -5.02 -6.77
CA ALA A 73 -13.24 -3.85 -6.09
C ALA A 73 -14.26 -2.71 -6.07
N GLY A 74 -14.13 -1.85 -5.07
CA GLY A 74 -14.91 -0.63 -4.93
C GLY A 74 -14.02 0.49 -4.40
N THR A 75 -14.39 1.73 -4.70
CA THR A 75 -13.60 2.91 -4.32
C THR A 75 -14.50 3.94 -3.65
N HIS A 76 -13.93 4.71 -2.74
CA HIS A 76 -14.61 5.83 -2.11
C HIS A 76 -13.66 7.03 -2.03
N ARG A 77 -14.15 8.21 -2.38
CA ARG A 77 -13.39 9.46 -2.29
C ARG A 77 -13.99 10.33 -1.19
N LEU A 78 -13.36 10.34 -0.02
CA LEU A 78 -13.73 11.25 1.07
C LEU A 78 -13.37 12.70 0.72
N ASN A 79 -12.12 12.93 0.32
CA ASN A 79 -11.61 14.20 -0.20
C ASN A 79 -10.71 13.93 -1.42
N GLY A 80 -10.81 14.76 -2.45
CA GLY A 80 -10.13 14.54 -3.74
C GLY A 80 -8.77 15.21 -3.89
N ASN A 81 -8.14 15.68 -2.81
CA ASN A 81 -6.83 16.32 -2.88
C ASN A 81 -5.69 15.26 -2.88
N GLY A 82 -5.63 14.48 -3.94
CA GLY A 82 -4.67 13.39 -4.15
C GLY A 82 -4.89 12.71 -5.51
N GLU A 83 -4.07 11.71 -5.82
CA GLU A 83 -4.15 10.95 -7.07
C GLU A 83 -4.27 9.45 -6.79
N MET A 84 -5.05 8.77 -7.62
CA MET A 84 -5.16 7.31 -7.68
C MET A 84 -5.63 6.93 -9.09
N THR A 85 -4.71 6.40 -9.89
CA THR A 85 -5.00 6.02 -11.27
C THR A 85 -5.82 4.72 -11.34
N GLY A 86 -6.51 4.48 -12.46
CA GLY A 86 -7.31 3.28 -12.68
C GLY A 86 -8.71 3.29 -12.02
N LEU A 87 -9.09 4.37 -11.32
CA LEU A 87 -10.37 4.47 -10.62
C LEU A 87 -11.59 4.33 -11.54
N GLU A 88 -11.56 4.93 -12.74
CA GLU A 88 -12.70 4.85 -13.66
C GLU A 88 -12.99 3.42 -14.12
N TRP A 89 -11.96 2.60 -14.32
CA TRP A 89 -12.14 1.19 -14.66
C TRP A 89 -12.81 0.41 -13.52
N ILE A 90 -12.42 0.68 -12.27
CA ILE A 90 -13.05 0.05 -11.11
C ILE A 90 -14.52 0.47 -10.99
N ARG A 91 -14.86 1.74 -11.27
CA ARG A 91 -16.25 2.22 -11.20
C ARG A 91 -17.14 1.66 -12.30
N GLU A 92 -16.59 1.51 -13.50
CA GLU A 92 -17.32 0.97 -14.65
C GLU A 92 -17.49 -0.55 -14.54
N SER A 93 -16.39 -1.28 -14.31
CA SER A 93 -16.37 -2.74 -14.37
C SER A 93 -16.65 -3.43 -13.04
N GLY A 94 -16.44 -2.74 -11.91
CA GLY A 94 -16.41 -3.34 -10.58
C GLY A 94 -15.18 -4.20 -10.31
N PHE A 95 -14.15 -4.16 -11.16
CA PHE A 95 -12.97 -5.03 -11.07
C PHE A 95 -11.65 -4.28 -10.94
N LEU A 96 -10.77 -4.83 -10.09
CA LEU A 96 -9.34 -4.56 -10.02
C LEU A 96 -8.59 -5.66 -10.79
N THR A 97 -7.75 -5.28 -11.74
CA THR A 97 -7.03 -6.21 -12.63
C THR A 97 -5.51 -6.13 -12.51
N THR A 98 -5.02 -5.24 -11.65
CA THR A 98 -3.59 -4.95 -11.46
C THR A 98 -3.19 -5.03 -9.99
N PRO A 99 -1.89 -5.14 -9.68
CA PRO A 99 -1.39 -4.78 -8.35
C PRO A 99 -1.73 -3.33 -8.00
N ILE A 100 -1.71 -3.01 -6.70
CA ILE A 100 -1.88 -1.65 -6.19
C ILE A 100 -0.50 -1.12 -5.80
N CYS A 101 -0.12 0.02 -6.36
CA CYS A 101 1.15 0.69 -6.03
C CYS A 101 0.87 2.01 -5.30
N ILE A 102 1.67 2.29 -4.27
CA ILE A 102 1.62 3.51 -3.47
C ILE A 102 3.01 4.13 -3.51
N THR A 103 3.11 5.38 -3.99
CA THR A 103 4.35 6.15 -4.15
C THR A 103 4.09 7.63 -3.87
N ASN A 104 5.09 8.50 -4.03
CA ASN A 104 4.93 9.94 -3.84
C ASN A 104 4.14 10.60 -5.00
N THR A 105 3.63 11.80 -4.75
CA THR A 105 2.75 12.54 -5.68
C THR A 105 3.32 12.77 -7.07
N HIS A 106 4.64 12.92 -7.22
CA HIS A 106 5.30 13.22 -8.49
C HIS A 106 5.93 11.97 -9.14
N SER A 107 5.60 10.78 -8.65
CA SER A 107 6.08 9.49 -9.18
C SER A 107 4.94 8.56 -9.59
N VAL A 108 3.72 9.10 -9.71
CA VAL A 108 2.57 8.44 -10.32
C VAL A 108 2.68 8.48 -11.83
#